data_AF-A0A0C1EEL7-F1
#
_entry.id   AF-A0A0C1EEL7-F1
#
_cell.length_a   1.000
_cell.length_b   1.000
_cell.length_c   1.000
_cell.angle_alpha   90.00
_cell.angle_beta   90.00
_cell.angle_gamma   90.00
#
_symmetry.space_group_name_H-M   'P 1'
#
loop_
_entity.id
_entity.type
_entity.pdbx_description
1 polymer ?
#
loop_
_entity_poly.entity_id
_entity_poly.type
_entity_poly.pdbx_seq_one_letter_code
_entity_poly.pdbx_strand_id
1 'polypeptide(L)'
;MPKNFKKIGIAGLLCLVLMAGFVFLIRETLQKELEKVEKAYQEGERATTLSERKKAFNQALEGYLEMEVAYHPIYGDGKLYYNLGNTYFQLEEYPLAILYYEKALNLLSDSSKVQENLRITRQKLGIVDSSKANVFQYLVFFQEWLLPTRLQLLSFCLILIIASISLFIWYQFSWIKPVFWTLAAIALILLGSVFYSRFFSSVDGIITQPAFLYRDAGTQYAKVREDPLIAGSKVEVLDLNKGAWMKIATPKGEIGYIKAADIQLIEPYR
;
A
#
# COMPACT_ATOMS: atom_id res chain seq x y z
N MET A 1 -28.17 0.92 -41.09
CA MET A 1 -27.08 0.61 -40.13
C MET A 1 -26.11 -0.39 -40.76
N PRO A 2 -24.81 -0.08 -40.86
CA PRO A 2 -23.87 -0.92 -41.60
C PRO A 2 -23.55 -2.20 -40.82
N LYS A 3 -23.57 -3.35 -41.52
CA LYS A 3 -23.33 -4.71 -40.98
C LYS A 3 -22.00 -4.86 -40.21
N ASN A 4 -21.05 -3.94 -40.39
CA ASN A 4 -19.75 -3.96 -39.74
C ASN A 4 -19.81 -3.59 -38.24
N PHE A 5 -20.79 -2.78 -37.81
CA PHE A 5 -20.96 -2.43 -36.38
C PHE A 5 -21.38 -3.64 -35.51
N LYS A 6 -22.21 -4.55 -36.05
CA LYS A 6 -22.62 -5.76 -35.32
C LYS A 6 -21.47 -6.75 -35.11
N LYS A 7 -20.55 -6.87 -36.08
CA LYS A 7 -19.38 -7.78 -35.98
C LYS A 7 -18.35 -7.29 -34.95
N ILE A 8 -18.12 -5.97 -34.89
CA ILE A 8 -17.22 -5.35 -33.90
C ILE A 8 -17.80 -5.50 -32.49
N GLY A 9 -19.12 -5.35 -32.33
CA GLY A 9 -19.80 -5.57 -31.04
C GLY A 9 -19.69 -7.01 -30.51
N ILE A 10 -19.82 -8.01 -31.39
CA ILE A 10 -19.69 -9.43 -31.02
C ILE A 10 -18.24 -9.78 -30.65
N ALA A 11 -17.25 -9.29 -31.39
CA ALA A 11 -15.84 -9.50 -31.09
C ALA A 11 -15.42 -8.84 -29.76
N GLY A 12 -15.89 -7.62 -29.48
CA GLY A 12 -15.66 -6.94 -28.21
C GLY A 12 -16.28 -7.66 -27.01
N LEU A 13 -17.51 -8.18 -27.17
CA LEU A 13 -18.16 -9.00 -26.15
C LEU A 13 -17.39 -10.30 -25.89
N LEU A 14 -16.90 -10.96 -26.95
CA LEU A 14 -16.10 -12.18 -26.85
C LEU A 14 -14.79 -11.93 -26.10
N CYS A 15 -14.08 -10.83 -26.41
CA CYS A 15 -12.87 -10.43 -25.69
C CYS A 15 -13.12 -10.14 -24.21
N LEU A 16 -14.23 -9.47 -23.86
CA LEU A 16 -14.60 -9.22 -22.47
C LEU A 16 -14.90 -10.52 -21.71
N VAL A 17 -15.61 -11.46 -22.34
CA VAL A 17 -15.90 -12.78 -21.75
C VAL A 17 -14.62 -13.59 -21.56
N LEU A 18 -13.71 -13.57 -22.54
CA LEU A 18 -12.41 -14.25 -22.45
C LEU A 18 -11.51 -13.64 -21.36
N MET A 19 -11.46 -12.30 -21.26
CA MET A 19 -10.73 -11.63 -20.17
C MET A 19 -11.35 -11.94 -18.81
N ALA A 20 -12.67 -11.90 -18.67
CA ALA A 20 -13.35 -12.23 -17.42
C ALA A 20 -13.11 -13.70 -17.02
N GLY A 21 -13.15 -14.63 -17.98
CA GLY A 21 -12.83 -16.04 -17.77
C GLY A 21 -11.38 -16.27 -17.35
N PHE A 22 -10.44 -15.54 -17.95
CA PHE A 22 -9.02 -15.59 -17.58
C PHE A 22 -8.76 -15.05 -16.17
N VAL A 23 -9.38 -13.92 -15.80
CA VAL A 23 -9.32 -13.37 -14.44
C VAL A 23 -9.92 -14.34 -13.42
N PHE A 24 -11.01 -15.01 -13.78
CA PHE A 24 -11.63 -16.03 -12.92
C PHE A 24 -10.70 -17.22 -12.67
N LEU A 25 -10.06 -17.75 -13.71
CA LEU A 25 -9.12 -18.88 -13.60
C LEU A 25 -7.91 -18.53 -12.73
N ILE A 26 -7.33 -17.35 -12.92
CA ILE A 26 -6.23 -16.86 -12.08
C ILE A 26 -6.69 -16.79 -10.61
N ARG A 27 -7.89 -16.25 -10.37
CA ARG A 27 -8.43 -16.12 -9.01
C ARG A 27 -8.65 -17.47 -8.34
N GLU A 28 -9.10 -18.48 -9.07
CA GLU A 28 -9.35 -19.82 -8.54
C GLU A 28 -8.04 -20.55 -8.18
N THR A 29 -7.07 -20.57 -9.09
CA THR A 29 -5.74 -21.16 -8.82
C THR A 29 -5.10 -20.52 -7.60
N LEU A 30 -5.20 -19.20 -7.50
CA LEU A 30 -4.63 -18.42 -6.42
C LEU A 30 -5.31 -18.65 -5.06
N GLN A 31 -6.63 -18.86 -5.04
CA GLN A 31 -7.34 -19.25 -3.81
C GLN A 31 -6.88 -20.62 -3.30
N LYS A 32 -6.64 -21.57 -4.21
CA LYS A 32 -6.13 -22.91 -3.83
C LYS A 32 -4.73 -22.83 -3.22
N GLU A 33 -3.86 -22.00 -3.79
CA GLU A 33 -2.52 -21.76 -3.22
C GLU A 33 -2.63 -21.09 -1.85
N LEU A 34 -3.45 -20.05 -1.71
CA LEU A 34 -3.67 -19.39 -0.43
C LEU A 34 -4.18 -20.37 0.64
N GLU A 35 -5.15 -21.23 0.30
CA GLU A 35 -5.70 -22.20 1.24
C GLU A 35 -4.64 -23.20 1.72
N LYS A 36 -3.71 -23.58 0.84
CA LYS A 36 -2.57 -24.44 1.21
C LYS A 36 -1.63 -23.73 2.19
N VAL A 37 -1.31 -22.46 1.95
CA VAL A 37 -0.44 -21.68 2.85
C VAL A 37 -1.14 -21.37 4.18
N GLU A 38 -2.44 -21.05 4.17
CA GLU A 38 -3.24 -20.83 5.38
C GLU A 38 -3.33 -22.09 6.24
N LYS A 39 -3.33 -23.30 5.65
CA LYS A 39 -3.25 -24.56 6.42
C LYS A 39 -1.95 -24.66 7.23
N ALA A 40 -0.81 -24.36 6.62
CA ALA A 40 0.48 -24.34 7.35
C ALA A 40 0.47 -23.31 8.50
N TYR A 41 -0.14 -22.14 8.27
CA TYR A 41 -0.29 -21.14 9.33
C TYR A 41 -1.16 -21.66 10.49
N GLN A 42 -2.30 -22.29 10.19
CA GLN A 42 -3.19 -22.88 11.20
C GLN A 42 -2.53 -24.05 11.95
N GLU A 43 -1.69 -24.85 11.29
CA GLU A 43 -0.87 -25.87 11.94
C GLU A 43 0.08 -25.25 12.97
N GLY A 44 0.69 -24.11 12.65
CA GLY A 44 1.51 -23.34 13.59
C GLY A 44 0.72 -22.86 14.81
N GLU A 45 -0.51 -22.40 14.63
CA GLU A 45 -1.38 -21.99 15.74
C GLU A 45 -1.79 -23.16 16.65
N ARG A 46 -1.98 -24.35 16.07
CA ARG A 46 -2.39 -25.58 16.80
C ARG A 46 -1.24 -26.37 17.39
N ALA A 47 -0.01 -26.09 16.95
CA ALA A 47 1.19 -26.79 17.41
C ALA A 47 1.37 -26.64 18.94
N THR A 48 1.61 -27.77 19.60
CA THR A 48 1.81 -27.81 21.06
C THR A 48 3.26 -27.61 21.45
N THR A 49 4.20 -27.88 20.53
CA THR A 49 5.63 -27.70 20.75
C THR A 49 6.17 -26.47 20.01
N LEU A 50 7.17 -25.81 20.59
CA LEU A 50 7.83 -24.66 19.96
C LEU A 50 8.47 -25.02 18.61
N SER A 51 9.01 -26.24 18.50
CA SER A 51 9.67 -26.69 17.27
C SER A 51 8.68 -26.85 16.12
N GLU A 52 7.53 -27.50 16.37
CA GLU A 52 6.49 -27.66 15.35
C GLU A 52 5.88 -26.31 14.97
N ARG A 53 5.64 -25.45 15.96
CA ARG A 53 5.15 -24.08 15.75
C ARG A 53 6.07 -23.31 14.82
N LYS A 54 7.37 -23.27 15.11
CA LYS A 54 8.36 -22.58 14.27
C LYS A 54 8.44 -23.19 12.87
N LYS A 55 8.41 -24.53 12.76
CA LYS A 55 8.44 -25.20 11.45
C LYS A 55 7.24 -24.80 10.59
N ALA A 56 6.04 -24.87 11.15
CA ALA A 56 4.81 -24.56 10.43
C ALA A 56 4.73 -23.07 10.03
N PHE A 57 5.13 -22.15 10.91
CA PHE A 57 5.19 -20.72 10.52
C PHE A 57 6.27 -20.40 9.50
N ASN A 58 7.42 -21.08 9.52
CA ASN A 58 8.41 -20.91 8.45
C ASN A 58 7.88 -21.44 7.09
N GLN A 59 7.15 -22.55 7.09
CA GLN A 59 6.49 -23.06 5.88
C GLN A 59 5.41 -22.11 5.36
N ALA A 60 4.61 -21.54 6.27
CA ALA A 60 3.64 -20.50 5.89
C ALA A 60 4.34 -19.25 5.33
N LEU A 61 5.44 -18.83 5.96
CA LEU A 61 6.21 -17.68 5.52
C LEU A 61 6.76 -17.87 4.10
N GLU A 62 7.39 -19.02 3.83
CA GLU A 62 7.91 -19.36 2.50
C GLU A 62 6.79 -19.29 1.45
N GLY A 63 5.65 -19.93 1.71
CA GLY A 63 4.51 -19.88 0.80
C GLY A 63 3.97 -18.47 0.57
N TYR A 64 3.84 -17.66 1.63
CA TYR A 64 3.39 -16.28 1.47
C TYR A 64 4.41 -15.39 0.71
N LEU A 65 5.71 -15.60 0.88
CA LEU A 65 6.76 -14.87 0.16
C LEU A 65 6.80 -15.28 -1.33
N GLU A 66 6.63 -16.57 -1.64
CA GLU A 66 6.47 -17.03 -3.03
C GLU A 66 5.27 -16.36 -3.70
N MET A 67 4.14 -16.28 -2.98
CA MET A 67 2.95 -15.57 -3.46
C MET A 67 3.18 -14.07 -3.62
N GLU A 68 3.94 -13.43 -2.71
CA GLU A 68 4.32 -12.03 -2.89
C GLU A 68 5.08 -11.87 -4.20
N VAL A 69 6.14 -12.65 -4.45
CA VAL A 69 6.92 -12.57 -5.69
C VAL A 69 6.09 -12.83 -6.94
N ALA A 70 5.18 -13.82 -6.90
CA ALA A 70 4.38 -14.21 -8.05
C ALA A 70 3.24 -13.24 -8.39
N TYR A 71 2.65 -12.58 -7.38
CA TYR A 71 1.38 -11.86 -7.54
C TYR A 71 1.43 -10.38 -7.15
N HIS A 72 2.57 -9.86 -6.70
CA HIS A 72 2.75 -8.43 -6.39
C HIS A 72 2.37 -7.51 -7.57
N PRO A 73 1.65 -6.39 -7.36
CA PRO A 73 0.98 -5.91 -6.14
C PRO A 73 -0.39 -6.52 -5.83
N ILE A 74 -0.89 -7.35 -6.73
CA ILE A 74 -2.31 -7.61 -6.93
C ILE A 74 -2.67 -8.92 -6.25
N TYR A 75 -2.73 -8.91 -4.92
CA TYR A 75 -3.63 -9.86 -4.27
C TYR A 75 -4.30 -9.37 -2.99
N GLY A 76 -5.60 -9.68 -2.92
CA GLY A 76 -6.34 -9.85 -1.68
C GLY A 76 -6.54 -8.61 -0.83
N ASP A 77 -6.50 -7.41 -1.42
CA ASP A 77 -6.80 -6.16 -0.72
C ASP A 77 -5.99 -6.09 0.60
N GLY A 78 -4.66 -6.17 0.54
CA GLY A 78 -3.80 -6.15 1.73
C GLY A 78 -3.81 -7.39 2.64
N LYS A 79 -4.68 -8.40 2.43
CA LYS A 79 -4.75 -9.60 3.27
C LYS A 79 -3.45 -10.43 3.24
N LEU A 80 -2.82 -10.57 2.07
CA LEU A 80 -1.53 -11.28 1.96
C LEU A 80 -0.47 -10.61 2.84
N TYR A 81 -0.34 -9.29 2.75
CA TYR A 81 0.58 -8.52 3.60
C TYR A 81 0.20 -8.61 5.08
N TYR A 82 -1.09 -8.60 5.42
CA TYR A 82 -1.51 -8.81 6.81
C TYR A 82 -1.09 -10.20 7.33
N ASN A 83 -1.23 -11.25 6.52
CA ASN A 83 -0.82 -12.60 6.88
C ASN A 83 0.72 -12.73 6.98
N LEU A 84 1.49 -12.09 6.10
CA LEU A 84 2.94 -11.98 6.23
C LEU A 84 3.30 -11.29 7.54
N GLY A 85 2.65 -10.16 7.86
CA GLY A 85 2.83 -9.45 9.12
C GLY A 85 2.56 -10.32 10.35
N ASN A 86 1.45 -11.06 10.34
CA ASN A 86 1.12 -12.01 11.41
C ASN A 86 2.16 -13.13 11.50
N THR A 87 2.63 -13.66 10.37
CA THR A 87 3.60 -14.75 10.36
C THR A 87 4.95 -14.30 10.91
N TYR A 88 5.46 -13.14 10.49
CA TYR A 88 6.67 -12.54 11.09
C TYR A 88 6.49 -12.23 12.57
N PHE A 89 5.30 -11.78 12.99
CA PHE A 89 5.00 -11.56 14.41
C PHE A 89 5.09 -12.86 15.22
N GLN A 90 4.56 -13.97 14.69
CA GLN A 90 4.63 -15.29 15.33
C GLN A 90 6.05 -15.85 15.38
N LEU A 91 6.89 -15.46 14.43
CA LEU A 91 8.32 -15.78 14.39
C LEU A 91 9.19 -14.81 15.22
N GLU A 92 8.56 -13.82 15.88
CA GLU A 92 9.22 -12.78 16.68
C GLU A 92 10.12 -11.82 15.88
N GLU A 93 9.97 -11.80 14.56
CA GLU A 93 10.64 -10.90 13.63
C GLU A 93 9.86 -9.58 13.49
N TYR A 94 9.74 -8.85 14.61
CA TYR A 94 8.87 -7.69 14.72
C TYR A 94 9.13 -6.54 13.72
N PRO A 95 10.38 -6.19 13.34
CA PRO A 95 10.63 -5.18 12.32
C PRO A 95 9.99 -5.52 10.96
N LEU A 96 10.09 -6.79 10.55
CA LEU A 96 9.47 -7.27 9.31
C LEU A 96 7.95 -7.34 9.46
N ALA A 97 7.44 -7.73 10.62
CA ALA A 97 6.00 -7.68 10.88
C ALA A 97 5.45 -6.25 10.72
N ILE A 98 6.14 -5.23 11.23
CA ILE A 98 5.77 -3.81 11.04
C ILE A 98 5.76 -3.44 9.56
N LEU A 99 6.79 -3.80 8.80
CA LEU A 99 6.85 -3.55 7.36
C LEU A 99 5.62 -4.10 6.63
N TYR A 100 5.24 -5.34 6.91
CA TYR A 100 4.11 -5.98 6.24
C TYR A 100 2.76 -5.46 6.73
N TYR A 101 2.62 -5.06 7.99
CA TYR A 101 1.42 -4.36 8.44
C TYR A 101 1.28 -2.98 7.79
N GLU A 102 2.37 -2.22 7.62
CA GLU A 102 2.35 -0.95 6.87
C GLU A 102 1.99 -1.16 5.40
N LYS A 103 2.58 -2.17 4.73
CA LYS A 103 2.17 -2.58 3.37
C LYS A 103 0.69 -2.96 3.32
N ALA A 104 0.18 -3.66 4.33
CA ALA A 104 -1.23 -4.02 4.42
C ALA A 104 -2.12 -2.78 4.56
N LEU A 105 -1.76 -1.80 5.40
CA LEU A 105 -2.52 -0.55 5.58
C LEU A 105 -2.54 0.33 4.31
N ASN A 106 -1.57 0.20 3.41
CA ASN A 106 -1.63 0.87 2.11
C ASN A 106 -2.75 0.35 1.21
N LEU A 107 -3.29 -0.84 1.49
CA LEU A 107 -4.41 -1.43 0.75
C LEU A 107 -5.68 -1.48 1.64
N LEU A 108 -5.50 -1.67 2.95
CA LEU A 108 -6.54 -1.78 3.97
C LEU A 108 -6.49 -0.60 4.95
N SER A 109 -6.62 0.63 4.46
CA SER A 109 -6.45 1.85 5.26
C SER A 109 -7.29 1.85 6.55
N ASP A 110 -8.49 1.29 6.48
CA ASP A 110 -9.49 1.34 7.56
C ASP A 110 -9.53 0.05 8.41
N SER A 111 -8.59 -0.87 8.21
CA SER A 111 -8.58 -2.15 8.95
C SER A 111 -8.09 -1.98 10.38
N SER A 112 -9.04 -1.90 11.31
CA SER A 112 -8.77 -1.84 12.76
C SER A 112 -7.91 -3.01 13.25
N LYS A 113 -8.06 -4.20 12.66
CA LYS A 113 -7.23 -5.37 12.99
C LYS A 113 -5.76 -5.16 12.65
N VAL A 114 -5.47 -4.63 11.45
CA VAL A 114 -4.10 -4.37 11.01
C VAL A 114 -3.48 -3.26 11.88
N GLN A 115 -4.24 -2.19 12.15
CA GLN A 115 -3.80 -1.09 13.00
C GLN A 115 -3.47 -1.56 14.43
N GLU A 116 -4.31 -2.41 15.00
CA GLU A 116 -4.09 -2.95 16.35
C GLU A 116 -2.87 -3.87 16.42
N ASN A 117 -2.70 -4.77 15.45
CA ASN A 117 -1.51 -5.64 15.41
C ASN A 117 -0.23 -4.82 15.20
N LEU A 118 -0.27 -3.80 14.34
CA LEU A 118 0.85 -2.87 14.16
C LEU A 118 1.19 -2.15 15.48
N ARG A 119 0.17 -1.63 16.19
CA ARG A 119 0.34 -0.96 17.49
C ARG A 119 0.96 -1.89 18.53
N ILE A 120 0.46 -3.12 18.66
CA ILE A 120 1.01 -4.14 19.58
C ILE A 120 2.46 -4.46 19.22
N THR A 121 2.76 -4.61 17.93
CA THR A 121 4.11 -4.93 17.45
C THR A 121 5.10 -3.79 17.74
N ARG A 122 4.70 -2.53 17.52
CA ARG A 122 5.49 -1.35 17.88
C ARG A 122 5.76 -1.26 19.37
N GLN A 123 4.77 -1.55 20.21
CA GLN A 123 4.94 -1.56 21.66
C GLN A 123 5.97 -2.60 22.13
N LYS A 124 6.01 -3.79 21.50
CA LYS A 124 7.03 -4.80 21.81
C LYS A 124 8.46 -4.33 21.53
N LEU A 125 8.64 -3.40 20.59
CA LEU A 125 9.92 -2.79 20.26
C LEU A 125 10.18 -1.46 21.00
N GLY A 126 9.26 -1.02 21.86
CA GLY A 126 9.37 0.27 22.55
C GLY A 126 9.25 1.48 21.62
N ILE A 127 8.68 1.31 20.42
CA ILE A 127 8.49 2.38 19.45
C ILE A 127 7.21 3.13 19.83
N VAL A 128 7.35 4.42 20.12
CA VAL A 128 6.22 5.31 20.43
C VAL A 128 5.85 6.11 19.18
N ASP A 129 4.64 5.89 18.68
CA ASP A 129 4.12 6.65 17.55
C ASP A 129 3.90 8.12 17.95
N SER A 130 4.58 9.00 17.24
CA SER A 130 4.48 10.46 17.40
C SER A 130 3.55 11.03 16.35
N SER A 131 2.34 10.50 16.23
CA SER A 131 1.31 11.10 15.37
C SER A 131 0.65 12.25 16.11
N LYS A 132 1.07 13.49 15.81
CA LYS A 132 0.28 14.67 16.16
C LYS A 132 -0.72 14.89 15.03
N ALA A 133 -1.99 14.58 15.28
CA ALA A 133 -3.06 14.91 14.35
C ALA A 133 -3.08 16.42 14.08
N ASN A 134 -2.86 16.82 12.84
CA ASN A 134 -2.88 18.21 12.42
C ASN A 134 -4.28 18.55 11.90
N VAL A 135 -4.81 19.74 12.19
CA VAL A 135 -6.17 20.14 11.75
C VAL A 135 -6.31 20.07 10.23
N PHE A 136 -5.21 20.32 9.51
CA PHE A 136 -5.13 20.18 8.07
C PHE A 136 -5.45 18.77 7.56
N GLN A 137 -5.17 17.72 8.35
CA GLN A 137 -5.44 16.33 7.98
C GLN A 137 -6.95 16.05 7.87
N TYR A 138 -7.79 16.74 8.66
CA TYR A 138 -9.24 16.64 8.52
C TYR A 138 -9.77 17.33 7.26
N LEU A 139 -9.13 18.41 6.81
CA LEU A 139 -9.52 19.11 5.57
C LEU A 139 -9.17 18.32 4.32
N VAL A 140 -8.08 17.55 4.37
CA VAL A 140 -7.61 16.73 3.25
C VAL A 140 -7.87 15.23 3.51
N PHE A 141 -8.94 14.90 4.23
CA PHE A 141 -9.29 13.51 4.59
C PHE A 141 -9.36 12.57 3.36
N PHE A 142 -9.74 13.11 2.20
CA PHE A 142 -9.80 12.37 0.94
C PHE A 142 -8.42 11.91 0.44
N GLN A 143 -7.32 12.46 0.96
CA GLN A 143 -5.96 12.02 0.66
C GLN A 143 -5.61 10.68 1.30
N GLU A 144 -6.29 10.30 2.38
CA GLU A 144 -6.14 8.98 3.00
C GLU A 144 -6.89 7.90 2.21
N TRP A 145 -7.74 8.28 1.24
CA TRP A 145 -8.44 7.32 0.39
C TRP A 145 -7.50 6.70 -0.64
N LEU A 146 -7.69 5.39 -0.85
CA LEU A 146 -6.96 4.62 -1.86
C LEU A 146 -7.01 5.29 -3.23
N LEU A 147 -5.88 5.29 -3.94
CA LEU A 147 -5.75 5.86 -5.28
C LEU A 147 -6.82 5.36 -6.27
N PRO A 148 -7.15 4.04 -6.34
CA PRO A 148 -8.20 3.55 -7.23
C PRO A 148 -9.58 4.17 -6.94
N THR A 149 -9.93 4.37 -5.66
CA THR A 149 -11.19 5.01 -5.26
C THR A 149 -11.26 6.44 -5.77
N ARG A 150 -10.16 7.19 -5.63
CA ARG A 150 -10.06 8.58 -6.13
C ARG A 150 -10.19 8.63 -7.66
N LEU A 151 -9.57 7.69 -8.38
CA LEU A 151 -9.68 7.58 -9.85
C LEU A 151 -11.09 7.19 -10.33
N GLN A 152 -11.78 6.30 -9.60
CA GLN A 152 -13.16 5.94 -9.90
C GLN A 152 -14.10 7.14 -9.71
N LEU A 153 -13.95 7.88 -8.62
CA LEU A 153 -14.71 9.11 -8.38
C LEU A 153 -14.44 10.17 -9.44
N LEU A 154 -13.16 10.38 -9.80
CA LEU A 154 -12.79 11.29 -10.89
C LEU A 154 -13.46 10.88 -12.21
N SER A 155 -13.43 9.59 -12.55
CA SER A 155 -14.07 9.06 -13.77
C SER A 155 -15.59 9.29 -13.75
N PHE A 156 -16.23 9.04 -12.61
CA PHE A 156 -17.66 9.30 -12.42
C PHE A 156 -18.01 10.79 -12.58
N CYS A 157 -17.22 11.68 -11.97
CA CYS A 157 -17.37 13.13 -12.14
C CYS A 157 -17.24 13.56 -13.61
N LEU A 158 -16.25 13.03 -14.35
CA LEU A 158 -16.06 13.34 -15.77
C LEU A 158 -17.26 12.90 -16.62
N ILE A 159 -17.84 11.72 -16.34
CA ILE A 159 -19.05 11.25 -17.02
C ILE A 159 -20.24 12.21 -16.77
N LEU A 160 -20.43 12.64 -15.52
CA LEU A 160 -21.49 13.59 -15.18
C LEU A 160 -21.26 14.97 -15.82
N ILE A 161 -20.01 15.41 -15.94
CA ILE A 161 -19.66 16.64 -16.66
C ILE A 161 -20.08 16.52 -18.13
N ILE A 162 -19.73 15.43 -18.81
CA ILE A 162 -20.12 15.18 -20.21
C ILE A 162 -21.65 15.15 -20.35
N ALA A 163 -22.35 14.48 -19.43
CA ALA A 163 -23.81 14.43 -19.41
C ALA A 163 -24.43 15.82 -19.22
N SER A 164 -23.87 16.65 -18.32
CA SER A 164 -24.34 18.01 -18.08
C SER A 164 -24.15 18.92 -19.31
N ILE A 165 -23.01 18.83 -20.01
CA ILE A 165 -22.74 19.54 -21.26
C ILE A 165 -23.76 19.11 -22.33
N SER A 166 -23.99 17.80 -22.47
CA SER A 166 -24.97 17.28 -23.41
C SER A 166 -26.36 17.87 -23.12
N LEU A 167 -26.86 17.73 -21.88
CA LEU A 167 -28.17 18.27 -21.49
C LEU A 167 -28.28 19.79 -21.72
N PHE A 168 -27.21 20.55 -21.50
CA PHE A 168 -27.17 21.98 -21.80
C PHE A 168 -27.33 22.27 -23.31
N ILE A 169 -26.68 21.48 -24.18
CA ILE A 169 -26.80 21.63 -25.64
C ILE A 169 -28.22 21.32 -26.14
N TRP A 170 -28.84 20.25 -25.65
CA TRP A 170 -30.14 19.79 -26.16
C TRP A 170 -31.33 20.56 -25.58
N TYR A 171 -31.26 20.97 -24.31
CA TYR A 171 -32.42 21.51 -23.58
C TYR A 171 -32.22 22.92 -23.03
N GLN A 172 -31.01 23.48 -23.11
CA GLN A 172 -30.67 24.85 -22.70
C GLN A 172 -31.09 25.24 -21.27
N PHE A 173 -31.19 24.26 -20.36
CA PHE A 173 -31.58 24.52 -18.98
C PHE A 173 -30.52 25.31 -18.23
N SER A 174 -30.87 26.52 -17.78
CA SER A 174 -29.93 27.43 -17.08
C SER A 174 -29.47 26.91 -15.71
N TRP A 175 -30.25 26.04 -15.05
CA TRP A 175 -29.90 25.44 -13.77
C TRP A 175 -28.77 24.40 -13.86
N ILE A 176 -28.39 23.95 -15.07
CA ILE A 176 -27.28 23.02 -15.28
C ILE A 176 -25.92 23.70 -15.10
N LYS A 177 -25.82 25.01 -15.39
CA LYS A 177 -24.55 25.76 -15.28
C LYS A 177 -23.91 25.66 -13.89
N PRO A 178 -24.61 25.93 -12.76
CA PRO A 178 -24.02 25.76 -11.43
C PRO A 178 -23.66 24.30 -11.13
N VAL A 179 -24.43 23.32 -11.60
CA VAL A 179 -24.10 21.88 -11.44
C VAL A 179 -22.78 21.54 -12.13
N PHE A 180 -22.60 22.02 -13.37
CA PHE A 180 -21.35 21.84 -14.12
C PHE A 180 -20.15 22.45 -13.36
N TRP A 181 -20.26 23.69 -12.88
CA TRP A 181 -19.16 24.35 -12.15
C TRP A 181 -18.81 23.64 -10.84
N THR A 182 -19.81 23.15 -10.11
CA THR A 182 -19.59 22.34 -8.90
C THR A 182 -18.88 21.02 -9.23
N LEU A 183 -19.33 20.30 -10.25
CA LEU A 183 -18.68 19.04 -10.68
C LEU A 183 -17.25 19.27 -11.17
N ALA A 184 -17.02 20.37 -11.92
CA ALA A 184 -15.69 20.75 -12.39
C ALA A 184 -14.74 21.09 -11.24
N ALA A 185 -15.21 21.79 -10.20
CA ALA A 185 -14.43 22.09 -9.01
C ALA A 185 -14.04 20.80 -8.25
N ILE A 186 -14.99 19.86 -8.07
CA ILE A 186 -14.72 18.56 -7.43
C ILE A 186 -13.71 17.76 -8.27
N ALA A 187 -13.88 17.70 -9.59
CA ALA A 187 -12.96 17.00 -10.47
C ALA A 187 -11.54 17.60 -10.42
N LEU A 188 -11.41 18.93 -10.32
CA LEU A 188 -10.13 19.61 -10.18
C LEU A 188 -9.44 19.29 -8.85
N ILE A 189 -10.19 19.25 -7.74
CA ILE A 189 -9.66 18.84 -6.43
C ILE A 189 -9.17 17.38 -6.47
N LEU A 190 -9.96 16.47 -7.03
CA LEU A 190 -9.57 15.06 -7.18
C LEU A 190 -8.34 14.90 -8.08
N LEU A 191 -8.28 15.64 -9.19
CA LEU A 191 -7.13 15.64 -10.09
C LEU A 191 -5.87 16.16 -9.39
N GLY A 192 -5.99 17.28 -8.65
CA GLY A 192 -4.90 17.82 -7.83
C GLY A 192 -4.44 16.83 -6.76
N SER A 193 -5.37 16.08 -6.14
CA SER A 193 -5.06 15.04 -5.17
C SER A 193 -4.27 13.87 -5.77
N VAL A 194 -4.67 13.39 -6.96
CA VAL A 194 -3.95 12.33 -7.68
C VAL A 194 -2.57 12.81 -8.12
N PHE A 195 -2.46 14.05 -8.60
CA PHE A 195 -1.19 14.66 -8.95
C PHE A 195 -0.28 14.78 -7.71
N TYR A 196 -0.84 15.25 -6.59
CA TYR A 196 -0.11 15.36 -5.34
C TYR A 196 0.46 14.01 -4.90
N SER A 197 -0.36 12.96 -4.86
CA SER A 197 0.12 11.65 -4.42
C SER A 197 1.17 11.04 -5.35
N ARG A 198 1.16 11.42 -6.63
CA ARG A 198 2.15 10.92 -7.60
C ARG A 198 3.51 11.63 -7.50
N PHE A 199 3.52 12.92 -7.17
CA PHE A 199 4.74 13.74 -7.24
C PHE A 199 5.31 14.16 -5.87
N PHE A 200 4.48 14.19 -4.84
CA PHE A 200 4.84 14.73 -3.52
C PHE A 200 4.70 13.73 -2.38
N SER A 201 4.22 12.51 -2.63
CA SER A 201 4.24 11.46 -1.61
C SER A 201 5.68 11.06 -1.30
N SER A 202 6.05 11.12 -0.02
CA SER A 202 7.29 10.55 0.48
C SER A 202 7.30 9.04 0.26
N VAL A 203 8.48 8.48 -0.02
CA VAL A 203 8.65 7.03 0.04
C VAL A 203 9.06 6.70 1.47
N ASP A 204 8.25 5.91 2.14
CA ASP A 204 8.56 5.48 3.49
C ASP A 204 9.36 4.16 3.48
N GLY A 205 10.15 3.92 4.51
CA GLY A 205 10.84 2.66 4.73
C GLY A 205 10.82 2.25 6.20
N ILE A 206 10.95 0.95 6.44
CA ILE A 206 11.11 0.37 7.77
C ILE A 206 12.56 -0.09 7.93
N ILE A 207 13.18 0.35 9.02
CA ILE A 207 14.52 -0.11 9.42
C ILE A 207 14.40 -1.56 9.86
N THR A 208 15.08 -2.49 9.21
CA THR A 208 14.96 -3.93 9.49
C THR A 208 15.92 -4.39 10.59
N GLN A 209 17.04 -3.68 10.77
CA GLN A 209 18.06 -4.00 11.78
C GLN A 209 18.57 -2.72 12.46
N PRO A 210 19.06 -2.78 13.71
CA PRO A 210 19.60 -1.60 14.38
C PRO A 210 20.73 -0.96 13.57
N ALA A 211 20.57 0.32 13.23
CA ALA A 211 21.45 0.96 12.26
C ALA A 211 21.82 2.39 12.68
N PHE A 212 23.09 2.76 12.48
CA PHE A 212 23.56 4.11 12.76
C PHE A 212 23.25 5.06 11.60
N LEU A 213 22.90 6.29 11.96
CA LEU A 213 22.67 7.38 11.01
C LEU A 213 23.97 8.18 10.82
N TYR A 214 24.46 8.29 9.59
CA TYR A 214 25.70 8.99 9.25
C TYR A 214 25.42 10.32 8.55
N ARG A 215 26.31 11.32 8.69
CA ARG A 215 26.14 12.62 8.03
C ARG A 215 26.28 12.56 6.50
N ASP A 216 27.01 11.57 6.00
CA ASP A 216 27.21 11.34 4.57
C ASP A 216 27.32 9.83 4.28
N ALA A 217 27.33 9.44 3.01
CA ALA A 217 27.33 8.06 2.54
C ALA A 217 28.67 7.35 2.84
N GLY A 218 28.76 6.74 4.03
CA GLY A 218 29.95 5.99 4.44
C GLY A 218 30.10 5.91 5.95
N THR A 219 30.71 4.83 6.44
CA THR A 219 30.96 4.64 7.88
C THR A 219 32.10 5.51 8.41
N GLN A 220 32.90 6.11 7.52
CA GLN A 220 33.98 7.04 7.85
C GLN A 220 33.47 8.42 8.30
N TYR A 221 32.23 8.75 7.98
CA TYR A 221 31.65 10.04 8.33
C TYR A 221 31.13 10.04 9.78
N ALA A 222 31.01 11.23 10.36
CA ALA A 222 30.47 11.35 11.71
C ALA A 222 29.02 10.86 11.77
N LYS A 223 28.65 10.25 12.90
CA LYS A 223 27.27 9.88 13.18
C LYS A 223 26.44 11.14 13.46
N VAL A 224 25.18 11.11 13.08
CA VAL A 224 24.19 12.16 13.42
C VAL A 224 23.79 12.05 14.89
N ARG A 225 23.79 10.82 15.43
CA ARG A 225 23.51 10.50 16.83
C ARG A 225 24.33 9.29 17.27
N GLU A 226 24.57 9.19 18.58
CA GLU A 226 25.38 8.10 19.14
C GLU A 226 24.61 6.78 19.21
N ASP A 227 23.32 6.79 19.56
CA ASP A 227 22.52 5.56 19.58
C ASP A 227 22.10 5.12 18.17
N PRO A 228 22.07 3.81 17.89
CA PRO A 228 21.48 3.32 16.65
C PRO A 228 19.98 3.59 16.60
N LEU A 229 19.45 3.71 15.39
CA LEU A 229 18.01 3.72 15.13
C LEU A 229 17.43 2.36 15.51
N ILE A 230 16.26 2.37 16.13
CA ILE A 230 15.56 1.17 16.59
C ILE A 230 15.02 0.43 15.36
N ALA A 231 15.32 -0.86 15.22
CA ALA A 231 14.69 -1.70 14.19
C ALA A 231 13.16 -1.67 14.33
N GLY A 232 12.44 -1.60 13.22
CA GLY A 232 11.00 -1.37 13.15
C GLY A 232 10.60 0.10 13.05
N SER A 233 11.54 1.04 13.19
CA SER A 233 11.26 2.47 13.04
C SER A 233 10.92 2.80 11.59
N LYS A 234 9.83 3.55 11.40
CA LYS A 234 9.43 4.11 10.11
C LYS A 234 10.21 5.41 9.85
N VAL A 235 10.78 5.54 8.66
CA VAL A 235 11.56 6.70 8.22
C VAL A 235 11.15 7.09 6.80
N GLU A 236 11.26 8.39 6.49
CA GLU A 236 11.08 8.90 5.14
C GLU A 236 12.39 8.75 4.36
N VAL A 237 12.31 8.26 3.13
CA VAL A 237 13.45 8.09 2.23
C VAL A 237 13.51 9.27 1.26
N LEU A 238 14.58 10.07 1.39
CA LEU A 238 14.78 11.31 0.65
C LEU A 238 15.51 11.11 -0.68
N ASP A 239 16.34 10.06 -0.76
CA ASP A 239 17.09 9.71 -1.97
C ASP A 239 16.97 8.21 -2.25
N LEU A 240 16.38 7.88 -3.40
CA LEU A 240 16.19 6.52 -3.91
C LEU A 240 17.34 6.04 -4.78
N ASN A 241 18.46 6.78 -4.83
CA ASN A 241 19.66 6.33 -5.54
C ASN A 241 20.03 4.91 -5.08
N LYS A 242 20.13 3.99 -6.05
CA LYS A 242 20.41 2.56 -5.84
C LYS A 242 21.87 2.29 -5.48
N GLY A 243 22.44 3.10 -4.60
CA GLY A 243 23.75 2.90 -4.02
C GLY A 243 23.69 1.97 -2.80
N ALA A 244 24.84 1.76 -2.16
CA ALA A 244 24.93 1.04 -0.89
C ALA A 244 24.34 1.83 0.29
N TRP A 245 23.97 3.10 0.08
CA TRP A 245 23.50 4.03 1.09
C TRP A 245 22.24 4.75 0.62
N MET A 246 21.29 4.93 1.53
CA MET A 246 20.08 5.71 1.32
C MET A 246 20.04 6.89 2.28
N LYS A 247 19.59 8.04 1.77
CA LYS A 247 19.36 9.23 2.58
C LYS A 247 17.96 9.17 3.17
N ILE A 248 17.84 9.33 4.49
CA ILE A 248 16.57 9.23 5.21
C ILE A 248 16.35 10.42 6.14
N ALA A 249 15.08 10.67 6.48
CA ALA A 249 14.63 11.56 7.53
C ALA A 249 13.88 10.77 8.61
N THR A 250 14.27 10.94 9.87
CA THR A 250 13.58 10.32 11.00
C THR A 250 12.34 11.14 11.40
N PRO A 251 11.35 10.55 12.10
CA PRO A 251 10.20 11.30 12.62
C PRO A 251 10.56 12.46 13.55
N LYS A 252 11.78 12.47 14.09
CA LYS A 252 12.32 13.55 14.93
C LYS A 252 12.94 14.69 14.12
N GLY A 253 12.97 14.59 12.79
CA GLY A 253 13.58 15.57 11.89
C GLY A 253 15.09 15.40 11.70
N GLU A 254 15.67 14.27 12.14
CA GLU A 254 17.09 13.98 11.93
C GLU A 254 17.29 13.48 10.50
N ILE A 255 18.26 14.04 9.77
CA ILE A 255 18.56 13.67 8.38
C ILE A 255 19.96 13.07 8.31
N GLY A 256 20.09 11.96 7.59
CA GLY A 256 21.39 11.33 7.36
C GLY A 256 21.30 10.13 6.43
N TYR A 257 22.36 9.33 6.40
CA TYR A 257 22.52 8.17 5.54
C TYR A 257 22.58 6.89 6.35
N ILE A 258 21.91 5.85 5.83
CA ILE A 258 21.86 4.49 6.34
C ILE A 258 22.25 3.52 5.23
N LYS A 259 22.79 2.34 5.55
CA LYS A 259 23.05 1.32 4.54
C LYS A 259 21.73 0.83 3.95
N ALA A 260 21.73 0.61 2.64
CA ALA A 260 20.55 0.17 1.92
C ALA A 260 20.04 -1.22 2.39
N ALA A 261 20.92 -2.06 2.94
CA ALA A 261 20.57 -3.38 3.45
C ALA A 261 19.79 -3.36 4.78
N ASP A 262 19.89 -2.26 5.54
CA ASP A 262 19.31 -2.16 6.89
C ASP A 262 17.90 -1.54 6.87
N ILE A 263 17.36 -1.25 5.68
CA ILE A 263 16.06 -0.61 5.48
C ILE A 263 15.34 -1.28 4.31
N GLN A 264 14.04 -1.48 4.45
CA GLN A 264 13.19 -1.98 3.38
C GLN A 264 12.06 -1.00 3.11
N LEU A 265 11.84 -0.69 1.83
CA LEU A 265 10.87 0.31 1.40
C LEU A 265 9.43 -0.22 1.57
N ILE A 266 8.55 0.67 2.02
CA ILE A 266 7.12 0.50 1.91
C ILE A 266 6.76 1.04 0.53
N GLU A 267 6.45 0.16 -0.41
CA GLU A 267 6.09 0.62 -1.75
C GLU A 267 4.83 1.50 -1.71
N PRO A 268 4.85 2.66 -2.40
CA PRO A 268 3.72 3.58 -2.39
C PRO A 268 2.59 3.05 -3.28
N TYR A 269 1.55 2.52 -2.67
CA TYR A 269 0.25 2.26 -3.31
C TYR A 269 -0.79 3.36 -3.04
N ARG A 270 -0.35 4.46 -2.40
CA ARG A 270 -1.19 5.59 -1.99
C ARG A 270 -1.39 6.62 -3.10
#